data_AF-A0A7Z9WX87-F1
#
_entry.id   AF-A0A7Z9WX87-F1
#
_cell.length_a   1.000
_cell.length_b   1.000
_cell.length_c   1.000
_cell.angle_alpha   90.00
_cell.angle_beta   90.00
_cell.angle_gamma   90.00
#
_symmetry.space_group_name_H-M   'P 1'
#
loop_
_entity.id
_entity.type
_entity.pdbx_description
1 polymer ?
#
loop_
_entity_poly.entity_id
_entity_poly.type
_entity_poly.pdbx_seq_one_letter_code
_entity_poly.pdbx_strand_id
1 'polypeptide(L)'
;YEHGGISSKQLPGQRFYLEIAEDIHHQKEMACIDCHTRNEIMGDGTSYAHYEEQLEISCEMCHSENPGVTRKGDPVTNIAKKDGKFQMTGRVNDKIYPLLPPKKGVCDFNGHKRVTCEACHSTWVPQCYGCHVKRDEAQKHLDKLSLQETAGMWEEGRSYIRYEKPMLAIWKDEVVIVTPGCQDIVTLVDKEGNVTGGFDRFTMAAINPHTTQAKGRSCADCHQSTKTVGLGEGTVSVDVNGVWSFTALDQGVETYAGKTVPFDAFVNIEGEALQHGSRADLRPFNKEELQSILRVGQCVSCHDSYEDPIWKNYSKETNCSRLEKM
;
A
#
# COMPACT_ATOMS: atom_id res chain seq x y z
N TYR A 1 -0.27 11.13 16.75
CA TYR A 1 -0.28 11.32 18.20
C TYR A 1 1.14 11.30 18.72
N GLU A 2 1.50 12.26 19.58
CA GLU A 2 2.76 12.29 20.35
C GLU A 2 2.41 11.84 21.79
N HIS A 3 3.00 10.75 22.27
CA HIS A 3 2.72 10.18 23.61
C HIS A 3 1.21 9.93 23.89
N GLY A 4 0.45 9.51 22.88
CA GLY A 4 -1.00 9.26 23.01
C GLY A 4 -1.87 10.52 22.97
N GLY A 5 -1.27 11.72 22.93
CA GLY A 5 -1.95 12.99 22.72
C GLY A 5 -1.83 13.50 21.29
N ILE A 6 -2.65 14.49 20.93
CA ILE A 6 -2.52 15.17 19.63
C ILE A 6 -1.12 15.81 19.54
N SER A 7 -0.53 15.88 18.34
CA SER A 7 0.78 16.55 18.17
C SER A 7 0.70 18.01 18.60
N SER A 8 1.81 18.52 19.13
CA SER A 8 2.00 19.96 19.37
C SER A 8 2.00 20.80 18.08
N LYS A 9 2.18 20.17 16.91
CA LYS A 9 2.19 20.85 15.60
C LYS A 9 0.79 20.99 15.03
N GLN A 10 0.43 22.22 14.68
CA GLN A 10 -0.93 22.59 14.29
C GLN A 10 -0.96 23.54 13.08
N LEU A 11 -1.81 23.21 12.11
CA LEU A 11 -2.24 24.04 10.99
C LEU A 11 -3.54 24.78 11.36
N PRO A 12 -3.89 25.86 10.63
CA PRO A 12 -5.15 26.58 10.83
C PRO A 12 -6.38 25.65 10.80
N GLY A 13 -7.35 25.94 11.67
CA GLY A 13 -8.59 25.16 11.79
C GLY A 13 -8.47 23.91 12.65
N GLN A 14 -7.62 23.92 13.69
CA GLN A 14 -7.41 22.76 14.60
C GLN A 14 -7.01 21.47 13.86
N ARG A 15 -6.20 21.61 12.81
CA ARG A 15 -5.67 20.48 12.06
C ARG A 15 -4.27 20.17 12.57
N PHE A 16 -4.09 19.03 13.18
CA PHE A 16 -2.81 18.64 13.76
C PHE A 16 -2.09 17.66 12.85
N TYR A 17 -0.78 17.75 12.81
CA TYR A 17 0.03 16.92 11.92
C TYR A 17 1.23 16.34 12.63
N LEU A 18 1.77 15.26 12.07
CA LEU A 18 3.02 14.66 12.49
C LEU A 18 4.00 14.75 11.32
N GLU A 19 5.25 15.02 11.63
CA GLU A 19 6.35 14.79 10.69
C GLU A 19 6.89 13.39 10.93
N ILE A 20 6.87 12.58 9.88
CA ILE A 20 7.38 11.21 9.83
C ILE A 20 8.49 11.20 8.78
N ALA A 21 9.23 10.10 8.65
CA ALA A 21 10.28 9.93 7.64
C ALA A 21 9.79 10.33 6.24
N GLU A 22 10.35 11.43 5.73
CA GLU A 22 9.95 12.04 4.47
C GLU A 22 10.34 11.20 3.25
N ASP A 23 9.65 11.43 2.13
CA ASP A 23 10.06 10.95 0.82
C ASP A 23 11.44 11.51 0.42
N ILE A 24 12.29 10.70 -0.20
CA ILE A 24 13.63 11.11 -0.66
C ILE A 24 13.60 12.27 -1.67
N HIS A 25 12.54 12.38 -2.47
CA HIS A 25 12.38 13.48 -3.41
C HIS A 25 12.09 14.79 -2.67
N HIS A 26 11.24 14.73 -1.64
CA HIS A 26 10.96 15.87 -0.77
C HIS A 26 12.22 16.30 0.01
N GLN A 27 12.99 15.35 0.55
CA GLN A 27 14.29 15.64 1.20
C GLN A 27 15.29 16.32 0.25
N LYS A 28 15.16 16.10 -1.07
CA LYS A 28 15.96 16.76 -2.11
C LYS A 28 15.37 18.10 -2.55
N GLU A 29 14.34 18.60 -1.86
CA GLU A 29 13.65 19.86 -2.09
C GLU A 29 12.79 19.87 -3.37
N MET A 30 12.32 18.71 -3.82
CA MET A 30 11.34 18.64 -4.91
C MET A 30 9.94 18.99 -4.39
N ALA A 31 9.17 19.70 -5.21
CA ALA A 31 7.76 19.98 -4.98
C ALA A 31 6.87 18.96 -5.71
N CYS A 32 5.58 18.87 -5.32
CA CYS A 32 4.62 17.98 -5.96
C CYS A 32 4.58 18.17 -7.47
N ILE A 33 4.62 19.44 -7.91
CA ILE A 33 4.57 19.80 -9.32
C ILE A 33 5.85 19.46 -10.08
N ASP A 34 6.93 18.99 -9.46
CA ASP A 34 8.12 18.55 -10.21
C ASP A 34 7.87 17.22 -10.93
N CYS A 35 7.07 16.35 -10.30
CA CYS A 35 6.60 15.09 -10.89
C CYS A 35 5.24 15.27 -11.57
N HIS A 36 4.25 15.82 -10.86
CA HIS A 36 2.87 15.88 -11.32
C HIS A 36 2.65 16.92 -12.43
N THR A 37 1.84 16.56 -13.43
CA THR A 37 1.57 17.43 -14.59
C THR A 37 0.37 18.34 -14.35
N ARG A 38 0.24 19.38 -15.20
CA ARG A 38 -0.95 20.24 -15.19
C ARG A 38 -2.23 19.46 -15.48
N ASN A 39 -2.20 18.56 -16.46
CA ASN A 39 -3.37 17.80 -16.90
C ASN A 39 -3.82 16.81 -15.83
N GLU A 40 -2.87 16.26 -15.09
CA GLU A 40 -3.16 15.39 -13.96
C GLU A 40 -3.74 16.17 -12.75
N ILE A 41 -3.12 17.27 -12.32
CA ILE A 41 -3.57 18.02 -11.13
C ILE A 41 -4.87 18.81 -11.40
N MET A 42 -4.94 19.49 -12.54
CA MET A 42 -6.05 20.41 -12.87
C MET A 42 -7.14 19.75 -13.72
N GLY A 43 -6.89 18.53 -14.20
CA GLY A 43 -7.74 17.81 -15.14
C GLY A 43 -7.41 18.10 -16.60
N ASP A 44 -7.68 17.11 -17.45
CA ASP A 44 -7.58 17.18 -18.91
C ASP A 44 -8.94 17.43 -19.59
N GLY A 45 -9.99 17.64 -18.80
CA GLY A 45 -11.37 17.79 -19.26
C GLY A 45 -12.15 16.48 -19.38
N THR A 46 -11.53 15.34 -19.09
CA THR A 46 -12.18 14.02 -19.04
C THR A 46 -12.65 13.70 -17.63
N SER A 47 -13.86 13.15 -17.50
CA SER A 47 -14.34 12.60 -16.24
C SER A 47 -13.91 11.14 -16.13
N TYR A 48 -13.07 10.84 -15.16
CA TYR A 48 -12.64 9.48 -14.84
C TYR A 48 -13.51 8.89 -13.73
N ALA A 49 -13.76 7.58 -13.78
CA ALA A 49 -14.46 6.89 -12.70
C ALA A 49 -13.49 6.59 -11.54
N HIS A 50 -12.20 6.48 -11.86
CA HIS A 50 -11.17 6.06 -10.93
C HIS A 50 -9.91 6.95 -11.04
N TYR A 51 -9.31 7.30 -9.89
CA TYR A 51 -8.17 8.22 -9.85
C TYR A 51 -6.94 7.70 -10.60
N GLU A 52 -6.71 6.38 -10.61
CA GLU A 52 -5.60 5.78 -11.34
C GLU A 52 -5.67 5.95 -12.87
N GLU A 53 -6.86 6.24 -13.41
CA GLU A 53 -7.06 6.51 -14.85
C GLU A 53 -6.60 7.93 -15.22
N GLN A 54 -6.68 8.85 -14.26
CA GLN A 54 -6.20 10.22 -14.42
C GLN A 54 -4.68 10.32 -14.21
N LEU A 55 -4.08 9.41 -13.43
CA LEU A 55 -2.67 9.42 -13.06
C LEU A 55 -1.75 9.23 -14.28
N GLU A 56 -0.84 10.18 -14.48
CA GLU A 56 0.11 10.27 -15.58
C GLU A 56 1.55 10.03 -15.12
N ILE A 57 1.86 10.35 -13.85
CA ILE A 57 3.22 10.19 -13.32
C ILE A 57 3.63 8.72 -13.21
N SER A 58 4.93 8.48 -13.33
CA SER A 58 5.53 7.19 -13.00
C SER A 58 6.98 7.36 -12.58
N CYS A 59 7.54 6.31 -11.98
CA CYS A 59 8.95 6.26 -11.62
C CYS A 59 9.82 6.36 -12.89
N GLU A 60 9.44 5.63 -13.93
CA GLU A 60 10.15 5.52 -15.23
C GLU A 60 10.17 6.82 -16.02
N MET A 61 9.23 7.73 -15.75
CA MET A 61 9.24 9.09 -16.31
C MET A 61 10.57 9.80 -16.03
N CYS A 62 11.20 9.51 -14.88
CA CYS A 62 12.50 10.04 -14.46
C CYS A 62 13.60 8.96 -14.41
N HIS A 63 13.26 7.76 -13.95
CA HIS A 63 14.17 6.64 -13.71
C HIS A 63 14.08 5.61 -14.83
N SER A 64 14.50 5.98 -16.03
CA SER A 64 14.62 5.07 -17.16
C SER A 64 15.80 5.46 -18.05
N GLU A 65 16.11 4.61 -19.04
CA GLU A 65 17.13 4.90 -20.04
C GLU A 65 16.74 6.09 -20.95
N ASN A 66 15.43 6.33 -21.12
CA ASN A 66 14.88 7.42 -21.94
C ASN A 66 13.74 8.13 -21.18
N PRO A 67 14.06 8.92 -20.13
CA PRO A 67 13.07 9.63 -19.34
C PRO A 67 12.45 10.79 -20.12
N GLY A 68 11.38 11.37 -19.59
CA GLY A 68 10.76 12.57 -20.15
C GLY A 68 9.36 12.39 -20.73
N VAL A 69 8.72 11.23 -20.54
CA VAL A 69 7.38 10.95 -21.07
C VAL A 69 6.50 10.36 -19.96
N THR A 70 5.26 10.84 -19.86
CA THR A 70 4.26 10.35 -18.90
C THR A 70 3.67 9.00 -19.31
N ARG A 71 2.89 8.36 -18.44
CA ARG A 71 2.13 7.13 -18.76
C ARG A 71 1.15 7.31 -19.93
N LYS A 72 0.66 8.53 -20.16
CA LYS A 72 -0.24 8.86 -21.28
C LYS A 72 0.51 9.23 -22.57
N GLY A 73 1.84 9.22 -22.56
CA GLY A 73 2.66 9.54 -23.74
C GLY A 73 2.96 11.02 -23.92
N ASP A 74 2.62 11.86 -22.94
CA ASP A 74 2.88 13.30 -23.01
C ASP A 74 4.33 13.62 -22.61
N PRO A 75 5.03 14.50 -23.33
CA PRO A 75 6.38 14.93 -22.97
C PRO A 75 6.33 15.86 -21.75
N VAL A 76 7.23 15.64 -20.79
CA VAL A 76 7.40 16.58 -19.66
C VAL A 76 8.40 17.68 -20.00
N THR A 77 8.06 18.90 -19.58
CA THR A 77 8.79 20.12 -19.98
C THR A 77 10.05 20.42 -19.17
N ASN A 78 10.23 19.75 -18.02
CA ASN A 78 11.32 20.04 -17.09
C ASN A 78 12.44 18.99 -17.12
N ILE A 79 12.39 18.01 -18.02
CA ILE A 79 13.44 17.01 -18.21
C ILE A 79 14.14 17.28 -19.55
N ALA A 80 15.47 17.31 -19.53
CA ALA A 80 16.28 17.48 -20.73
C ALA A 80 17.58 16.70 -20.64
N LYS A 81 18.15 16.37 -21.81
CA LYS A 81 19.48 15.81 -21.93
C LYS A 81 20.50 16.94 -22.09
N LYS A 82 21.44 17.07 -21.15
CA LYS A 82 22.58 18.01 -21.21
C LYS A 82 23.87 17.24 -20.98
N ASP A 83 24.90 17.52 -21.78
CA ASP A 83 26.21 16.85 -21.70
C ASP A 83 26.12 15.31 -21.70
N GLY A 84 25.19 14.77 -22.48
CA GLY A 84 24.95 13.33 -22.60
C GLY A 84 24.18 12.69 -21.44
N LYS A 85 23.82 13.45 -20.40
CA LYS A 85 23.08 12.95 -19.21
C LYS A 85 21.68 13.57 -19.13
N PHE A 86 20.72 12.79 -18.68
CA PHE A 86 19.38 13.32 -18.39
C PHE A 86 19.37 14.02 -17.03
N GLN A 87 18.70 15.16 -16.99
CA GLN A 87 18.52 15.95 -15.79
C GLN A 87 17.13 16.59 -15.77
N MET A 88 16.56 16.73 -14.58
CA MET A 88 15.34 17.46 -14.33
C MET A 88 15.67 18.82 -13.72
N THR A 89 14.91 19.86 -14.09
CA THR A 89 14.97 21.18 -13.44
C THR A 89 13.75 21.34 -12.53
N GLY A 90 13.96 21.66 -11.26
CA GLY A 90 12.87 21.94 -10.33
C GLY A 90 12.08 23.17 -10.76
N ARG A 91 10.76 23.07 -10.80
CA ARG A 91 9.85 24.12 -11.30
C ARG A 91 9.68 25.28 -10.32
N VAL A 92 9.99 25.06 -9.04
CA VAL A 92 9.84 26.06 -7.96
C VAL A 92 11.17 26.71 -7.59
N ASN A 93 12.28 25.98 -7.72
CA ASN A 93 13.58 26.36 -7.16
C ASN A 93 14.72 26.41 -8.20
N ASP A 94 14.44 26.10 -9.47
CA ASP A 94 15.41 26.02 -10.58
C ASP A 94 16.59 25.04 -10.34
N LYS A 95 16.50 24.19 -9.30
CA LYS A 95 17.56 23.25 -8.94
C LYS A 95 17.67 22.14 -9.99
N ILE A 96 18.90 21.76 -10.32
CA ILE A 96 19.17 20.69 -11.28
C ILE A 96 19.32 19.35 -10.57
N TYR A 97 18.52 18.38 -10.98
CA TYR A 97 18.51 17.02 -10.46
C TYR A 97 19.00 16.04 -11.53
N PRO A 98 20.16 15.38 -11.32
CA PRO A 98 20.60 14.30 -12.19
C PRO A 98 19.60 13.14 -12.14
N LEU A 99 19.18 12.65 -13.31
CA LEU A 99 18.31 11.49 -13.41
C LEU A 99 19.16 10.23 -13.56
N LEU A 100 18.91 9.26 -12.68
CA LEU A 100 19.64 8.00 -12.64
C LEU A 100 18.73 6.86 -13.08
N PRO A 101 19.14 6.01 -14.03
CA PRO A 101 18.37 4.84 -14.39
C PRO A 101 18.36 3.81 -13.23
N PRO A 102 17.45 2.83 -13.28
CA PRO A 102 17.39 1.77 -12.27
C PRO A 102 18.71 0.99 -12.15
N LYS A 103 19.04 0.53 -10.94
CA LYS A 103 20.30 -0.18 -10.67
C LYS A 103 20.29 -1.59 -11.30
N LYS A 104 21.19 -1.84 -12.25
CA LYS A 104 21.41 -3.17 -12.86
C LYS A 104 21.83 -4.22 -11.82
N GLY A 105 21.38 -5.46 -12.00
CA GLY A 105 21.50 -6.58 -11.08
C GLY A 105 20.49 -6.58 -9.92
N VAL A 106 19.80 -5.45 -9.67
CA VAL A 106 18.85 -5.30 -8.55
C VAL A 106 17.45 -5.00 -9.08
N CYS A 107 17.30 -3.94 -9.87
CA CYS A 107 16.01 -3.52 -10.42
C CYS A 107 15.55 -4.38 -11.61
N ASP A 108 16.48 -5.07 -12.28
CA ASP A 108 16.23 -6.04 -13.35
C ASP A 108 16.34 -7.49 -12.87
N PHE A 109 16.38 -7.71 -11.54
CA PHE A 109 16.46 -9.04 -10.95
C PHE A 109 15.28 -9.90 -11.38
N ASN A 110 15.56 -11.07 -11.96
CA ASN A 110 14.56 -11.89 -12.63
C ASN A 110 13.40 -12.31 -11.71
N GLY A 111 13.69 -12.58 -10.42
CA GLY A 111 12.67 -12.96 -9.43
C GLY A 111 11.70 -11.83 -9.06
N HIS A 112 12.04 -10.57 -9.34
CA HIS A 112 11.26 -9.39 -8.92
C HIS A 112 10.66 -8.61 -10.09
N LYS A 113 10.60 -9.18 -11.30
CA LYS A 113 10.03 -8.51 -12.49
C LYS A 113 8.60 -8.00 -12.33
N ARG A 114 7.82 -8.60 -11.42
CA ARG A 114 6.44 -8.19 -11.12
C ARG A 114 6.36 -7.15 -10.00
N VAL A 115 7.46 -6.85 -9.30
CA VAL A 115 7.46 -5.95 -8.15
C VAL A 115 7.54 -4.50 -8.62
N THR A 116 6.52 -3.72 -8.29
CA THR A 116 6.49 -2.28 -8.58
C THR A 116 7.56 -1.52 -7.80
N CYS A 117 8.00 -0.37 -8.32
CA CYS A 117 9.06 0.41 -7.70
C CYS A 117 8.70 0.82 -6.26
N GLU A 118 7.48 1.31 -6.05
CA GLU A 118 6.95 1.72 -4.77
C GLU A 118 6.86 0.57 -3.78
N ALA A 119 6.54 -0.65 -4.22
CA ALA A 119 6.49 -1.83 -3.35
C ALA A 119 7.86 -2.17 -2.75
N CYS A 120 8.94 -1.87 -3.48
CA CYS A 120 10.31 -1.99 -2.99
C CYS A 120 10.78 -0.74 -2.23
N HIS A 121 10.43 0.46 -2.68
CA HIS A 121 11.03 1.70 -2.18
C HIS A 121 10.23 2.43 -1.10
N SER A 122 8.97 2.06 -0.85
CA SER A 122 8.16 2.68 0.22
C SER A 122 8.25 1.85 1.50
N THR A 123 8.87 2.41 2.53
CA THR A 123 9.14 1.67 3.78
C THR A 123 8.01 1.75 4.79
N TRP A 124 7.09 2.69 4.63
CA TRP A 124 5.93 2.87 5.48
C TRP A 124 4.77 3.52 4.74
N VAL A 125 3.53 3.28 5.18
CA VAL A 125 2.33 3.91 4.64
C VAL A 125 1.33 4.20 5.77
N PRO A 126 0.50 5.25 5.65
CA PRO A 126 -0.63 5.44 6.55
C PRO A 126 -1.69 4.36 6.30
N GLN A 127 -2.11 3.66 7.35
CA GLN A 127 -3.12 2.60 7.30
C GLN A 127 -4.22 2.92 8.29
N CYS A 128 -5.45 3.07 7.78
CA CYS A 128 -6.64 3.36 8.58
C CYS A 128 -7.41 2.05 8.81
N TYR A 129 -7.29 1.48 10.00
CA TYR A 129 -7.93 0.23 10.33
C TYR A 129 -9.27 0.47 11.01
N GLY A 130 -10.32 -0.16 10.49
CA GLY A 130 -11.69 -0.07 11.00
C GLY A 130 -12.31 1.33 10.90
N CYS A 131 -13.51 1.39 10.32
CA CYS A 131 -14.43 2.51 10.42
C CYS A 131 -15.74 2.00 11.03
N HIS A 132 -16.18 2.59 12.13
CA HIS A 132 -17.52 2.35 12.65
C HIS A 132 -18.46 3.38 12.03
N VAL A 133 -19.40 2.91 11.22
CA VAL A 133 -20.41 3.71 10.58
C VAL A 133 -21.76 3.42 11.22
N LYS A 134 -22.51 4.46 11.58
CA LYS A 134 -23.87 4.32 12.13
C LYS A 134 -24.85 5.11 11.28
N ARG A 135 -25.96 4.46 10.91
CA ARG A 135 -27.14 5.14 10.36
C ARG A 135 -28.25 5.17 11.40
N ASP A 136 -28.64 6.36 11.83
CA ASP A 136 -29.65 6.60 12.85
C ASP A 136 -30.90 7.26 12.27
N GLU A 137 -31.96 6.48 12.08
CA GLU A 137 -33.24 6.95 11.53
C GLU A 137 -34.04 7.84 12.48
N ALA A 138 -33.71 7.88 13.78
CA ALA A 138 -34.34 8.80 14.73
C ALA A 138 -33.89 10.26 14.52
N GLN A 139 -32.82 10.48 13.75
CA GLN A 139 -32.20 11.77 13.51
C GLN A 139 -32.26 12.19 12.04
N LYS A 140 -31.83 13.42 11.77
CA LYS A 140 -31.74 13.99 10.41
C LYS A 140 -30.29 14.35 10.06
N HIS A 141 -29.98 14.36 8.77
CA HIS A 141 -28.71 14.83 8.24
C HIS A 141 -28.93 15.71 7.01
N LEU A 142 -28.01 16.64 6.77
CA LEU A 142 -27.94 17.40 5.54
C LEU A 142 -27.53 16.50 4.37
N ASP A 143 -28.44 16.28 3.43
CA ASP A 143 -28.09 15.78 2.10
C ASP A 143 -27.36 16.90 1.35
N LYS A 144 -26.08 16.69 1.05
CA LYS A 144 -25.23 17.68 0.38
C LYS A 144 -25.56 17.86 -1.10
N LEU A 145 -26.31 16.95 -1.71
CA LEU A 145 -26.75 17.07 -3.11
C LEU A 145 -27.99 17.95 -3.24
N SER A 146 -29.00 17.72 -2.40
CA SER A 146 -30.23 18.52 -2.39
C SER A 146 -30.17 19.76 -1.49
N LEU A 147 -29.18 19.84 -0.59
CA LEU A 147 -29.03 20.85 0.46
C LEU A 147 -30.23 20.90 1.42
N GLN A 148 -30.86 19.76 1.66
CA GLN A 148 -32.01 19.62 2.57
C GLN A 148 -31.72 18.63 3.68
N GLU A 149 -32.36 18.81 4.83
CA GLU A 149 -32.32 17.81 5.90
C GLU A 149 -33.21 16.62 5.55
N THR A 150 -32.61 15.44 5.45
CA THR A 150 -33.29 14.17 5.23
C THR A 150 -33.22 13.29 6.48
N ALA A 151 -34.19 12.38 6.65
CA ALA A 151 -34.15 11.41 7.75
C ALA A 151 -32.97 10.44 7.60
N GLY A 152 -32.41 10.01 8.73
CA GLY A 152 -31.23 9.15 8.76
C GLY A 152 -29.95 9.96 8.93
N MET A 153 -29.43 10.04 10.16
CA MET A 153 -28.10 10.57 10.43
C MET A 153 -27.04 9.52 10.17
N TRP A 154 -26.04 9.88 9.38
CA TRP A 154 -24.85 9.07 9.17
C TRP A 154 -23.71 9.65 10.00
N GLU A 155 -23.15 8.84 10.88
CA GLU A 155 -21.97 9.16 11.68
C GLU A 155 -20.88 8.15 11.35
N GLU A 156 -19.65 8.63 11.16
CA GLU A 156 -18.48 7.80 10.93
C GLU A 156 -17.44 8.08 12.01
N GLY A 157 -17.00 7.02 12.68
CA GLY A 157 -15.83 7.01 13.54
C GLY A 157 -14.73 6.14 12.93
N ARG A 158 -13.47 6.51 13.16
CA ARG A 158 -12.32 5.68 12.79
C ARG A 158 -11.80 4.97 14.04
N SER A 159 -11.46 3.69 13.93
CA SER A 159 -10.92 2.93 15.06
C SER A 159 -9.48 3.35 15.37
N TYR A 160 -8.55 3.15 14.43
CA TYR A 160 -7.16 3.62 14.61
C TYR A 160 -6.39 3.80 13.29
N ILE A 161 -5.29 4.55 13.35
CA ILE A 161 -4.37 4.76 12.23
C ILE A 161 -2.97 4.30 12.66
N ARG A 162 -2.28 3.56 11.80
CA ARG A 162 -0.85 3.24 11.97
C ARG A 162 -0.05 3.75 10.79
N TYR A 163 1.23 4.02 11.05
CA TYR A 163 2.21 4.44 10.05
C TYR A 163 3.31 3.40 10.05
N GLU A 164 3.15 2.38 9.23
CA GLU A 164 3.95 1.16 9.33
C GLU A 164 4.17 0.55 7.94
N LYS A 165 4.93 -0.55 7.90
CA LYS A 165 5.26 -1.27 6.67
C LYS A 165 3.98 -1.60 5.86
N PRO A 166 3.98 -1.41 4.53
CA PRO A 166 2.84 -1.78 3.71
C PRO A 166 2.71 -3.29 3.54
N MET A 167 1.46 -3.74 3.40
CA MET A 167 1.14 -5.05 2.83
C MET A 167 1.34 -5.03 1.32
N LEU A 168 1.59 -6.20 0.75
CA LEU A 168 1.70 -6.42 -0.69
C LEU A 168 0.59 -7.35 -1.17
N ALA A 169 0.16 -7.13 -2.41
CA ALA A 169 -0.86 -7.95 -3.06
C ALA A 169 -0.66 -7.94 -4.57
N ILE A 170 -1.52 -8.66 -5.30
CA ILE A 170 -1.51 -8.68 -6.76
C ILE A 170 -2.60 -7.76 -7.30
N TRP A 171 -2.22 -6.83 -8.16
CA TRP A 171 -3.15 -6.09 -9.00
C TRP A 171 -2.77 -6.31 -10.46
N LYS A 172 -3.70 -6.84 -11.26
CA LYS A 172 -3.41 -7.36 -12.59
C LYS A 172 -2.32 -8.43 -12.49
N ASP A 173 -1.13 -8.16 -13.03
CA ASP A 173 0.03 -9.04 -12.98
C ASP A 173 1.18 -8.50 -12.10
N GLU A 174 0.96 -7.39 -11.39
CA GLU A 174 2.01 -6.71 -10.61
C GLU A 174 1.82 -6.89 -9.11
N VAL A 175 2.93 -6.93 -8.37
CA VAL A 175 2.98 -6.87 -6.92
C VAL A 175 2.97 -5.40 -6.52
N VAL A 176 1.88 -4.99 -5.88
CA VAL A 176 1.60 -3.60 -5.48
C VAL A 176 1.48 -3.49 -3.97
N ILE A 177 1.64 -2.27 -3.46
CA ILE A 177 1.28 -1.95 -2.08
C ILE A 177 -0.23 -1.96 -1.95
N VAL A 178 -0.73 -2.57 -0.87
CA VAL A 178 -2.11 -2.42 -0.43
C VAL A 178 -2.20 -1.96 1.01
N THR A 179 -3.26 -1.22 1.29
CA THR A 179 -3.65 -0.78 2.63
C THR A 179 -5.12 -1.06 2.85
N PRO A 180 -5.60 -1.06 4.10
CA PRO A 180 -7.02 -0.87 4.35
C PRO A 180 -7.53 0.36 3.57
N GLY A 181 -8.50 0.14 2.68
CA GLY A 181 -9.18 1.19 1.94
C GLY A 181 -10.34 1.73 2.77
N CYS A 182 -11.38 0.90 2.90
CA CYS A 182 -12.50 1.11 3.82
C CYS A 182 -12.79 -0.21 4.53
N GLN A 183 -12.85 -0.18 5.86
CA GLN A 183 -13.16 -1.33 6.70
C GLN A 183 -14.40 -1.01 7.52
N ASP A 184 -15.53 -1.00 6.84
CA ASP A 184 -16.77 -0.47 7.39
C ASP A 184 -17.44 -1.52 8.25
N ILE A 185 -17.72 -1.15 9.51
CA ILE A 185 -18.59 -1.85 10.45
C ILE A 185 -19.83 -0.99 10.56
N VAL A 186 -20.93 -1.41 9.92
CA VAL A 186 -22.14 -0.60 9.80
C VAL A 186 -23.17 -1.04 10.83
N THR A 187 -23.69 -0.09 11.60
CA THR A 187 -24.82 -0.28 12.54
C THR A 187 -26.04 0.50 12.06
N LEU A 188 -27.19 -0.15 12.05
CA LEU A 188 -28.48 0.44 11.67
C LEU A 188 -29.35 0.62 12.90
N VAL A 189 -29.86 1.83 13.10
CA VAL A 189 -30.73 2.23 14.20
C VAL A 189 -32.05 2.74 13.65
N ASP A 190 -33.16 2.23 14.19
CA ASP A 190 -34.52 2.62 13.80
C ASP A 190 -34.94 3.98 14.38
N LYS A 191 -36.18 4.39 14.11
CA LYS A 191 -36.74 5.68 14.55
C LYS A 191 -36.97 5.73 16.07
N GLU A 192 -37.08 4.58 16.69
CA GLU A 192 -37.26 4.39 18.12
C GLU A 192 -35.91 4.37 18.87
N GLY A 193 -34.78 4.36 18.14
CA GLY A 193 -33.44 4.35 18.69
C GLY A 193 -32.89 2.96 18.98
N ASN A 194 -33.55 1.89 18.51
CA ASN A 194 -33.09 0.52 18.68
C ASN A 194 -32.15 0.10 17.55
N VAL A 195 -31.13 -0.69 17.88
CA VAL A 195 -30.29 -1.35 16.87
C VAL A 195 -31.09 -2.47 16.22
N THR A 196 -31.33 -2.36 14.92
CA THR A 196 -32.14 -3.33 14.16
C THR A 196 -31.31 -4.18 13.19
N GLY A 197 -30.06 -3.78 12.95
CA GLY A 197 -29.27 -4.35 11.87
C GLY A 197 -27.83 -3.88 11.86
N GLY A 198 -27.04 -4.55 11.02
CA GLY A 198 -25.67 -4.16 10.73
C GLY A 198 -25.03 -5.11 9.73
N PHE A 199 -23.95 -4.67 9.13
CA PHE A 199 -23.14 -5.45 8.21
C PHE A 199 -21.70 -4.96 8.23
N ASP A 200 -20.77 -5.84 7.90
CA ASP A 200 -19.35 -5.51 7.79
C ASP A 200 -18.88 -5.61 6.34
N ARG A 201 -18.05 -4.66 5.91
CA ARG A 201 -17.50 -4.61 4.56
C ARG A 201 -16.05 -4.16 4.60
N PHE A 202 -15.13 -5.13 4.56
CA PHE A 202 -13.71 -4.84 4.61
C PHE A 202 -13.07 -4.93 3.23
N THR A 203 -12.43 -3.83 2.82
CA THR A 203 -11.83 -3.66 1.50
C THR A 203 -10.41 -3.14 1.62
N MET A 204 -9.47 -3.81 0.96
CA MET A 204 -8.11 -3.37 0.74
C MET A 204 -8.01 -2.59 -0.58
N ALA A 205 -7.22 -1.52 -0.58
CA ALA A 205 -6.99 -0.68 -1.75
C ALA A 205 -5.50 -0.61 -2.08
N ALA A 206 -5.19 -0.60 -3.38
CA ALA A 206 -3.83 -0.34 -3.84
C ALA A 206 -3.52 1.15 -3.72
N ILE A 207 -2.29 1.48 -3.33
CA ILE A 207 -1.86 2.88 -3.20
C ILE A 207 -0.38 3.02 -3.57
N ASN A 208 -0.04 4.15 -4.21
CA ASN A 208 1.33 4.60 -4.37
C ASN A 208 1.60 5.73 -3.35
N PRO A 209 2.32 5.45 -2.25
CA PRO A 209 2.51 6.42 -1.18
C PRO A 209 3.65 7.39 -1.49
N HIS A 210 3.55 8.61 -0.99
CA HIS A 210 4.63 9.60 -1.03
C HIS A 210 5.64 9.36 0.11
N THR A 211 6.17 8.14 0.18
CA THR A 211 7.09 7.68 1.24
C THR A 211 8.29 6.94 0.66
N THR A 212 8.62 7.20 -0.61
CA THR A 212 9.73 6.58 -1.34
C THR A 212 11.05 6.89 -0.65
N GLN A 213 11.87 5.88 -0.42
CA GLN A 213 13.17 5.97 0.24
C GLN A 213 14.32 5.64 -0.72
N ALA A 214 15.49 6.19 -0.43
CA ALA A 214 16.70 5.94 -1.19
C ALA A 214 17.10 4.45 -1.19
N LYS A 215 16.87 3.75 -0.06
CA LYS A 215 17.12 2.31 0.08
C LYS A 215 15.78 1.58 0.04
N GLY A 216 15.71 0.53 -0.77
CA GLY A 216 14.57 -0.38 -0.79
C GLY A 216 14.42 -1.17 0.51
N ARG A 217 13.25 -1.78 0.68
CA ARG A 217 12.91 -2.71 1.77
C ARG A 217 13.89 -3.88 1.80
N SER A 218 14.13 -4.43 3.00
CA SER A 218 14.99 -5.60 3.14
C SER A 218 14.30 -6.85 2.62
N CYS A 219 15.08 -7.85 2.22
CA CYS A 219 14.55 -9.15 1.79
C CYS A 219 13.64 -9.79 2.86
N ALA A 220 14.04 -9.69 4.14
CA ALA A 220 13.24 -10.19 5.26
C ALA A 220 11.87 -9.49 5.38
N ASP A 221 11.78 -8.19 5.10
CA ASP A 221 10.53 -7.45 5.22
C ASP A 221 9.47 -7.92 4.20
N CYS A 222 9.89 -8.39 3.02
CA CYS A 222 8.98 -8.96 2.02
C CYS A 222 8.78 -10.47 2.14
N HIS A 223 9.83 -11.21 2.49
CA HIS A 223 9.82 -12.68 2.46
C HIS A 223 9.58 -13.36 3.82
N GLN A 224 9.70 -12.64 4.93
CA GLN A 224 9.50 -13.19 6.28
C GLN A 224 8.40 -12.49 7.07
N SER A 225 7.99 -11.28 6.69
CA SER A 225 6.91 -10.58 7.38
C SER A 225 5.55 -11.13 6.97
N THR A 226 4.87 -11.78 7.93
CA THR A 226 3.48 -12.24 7.83
C THR A 226 2.53 -11.12 7.47
N LYS A 227 2.71 -9.95 8.10
CA LYS A 227 1.99 -8.73 7.75
C LYS A 227 2.21 -8.34 6.29
N THR A 228 3.45 -8.22 5.81
CA THR A 228 3.72 -7.80 4.44
C THR A 228 3.07 -8.71 3.39
N VAL A 229 3.03 -10.03 3.63
CA VAL A 229 2.39 -10.98 2.70
C VAL A 229 0.86 -11.07 2.86
N GLY A 230 0.27 -10.25 3.74
CA GLY A 230 -1.17 -10.12 3.91
C GLY A 230 -1.81 -11.09 4.90
N LEU A 231 -1.04 -11.89 5.65
CA LEU A 231 -1.57 -12.79 6.68
C LEU A 231 -2.02 -12.03 7.95
N GLY A 232 -1.58 -10.78 8.11
CA GLY A 232 -1.70 -10.01 9.35
C GLY A 232 -0.49 -10.22 10.26
N GLU A 233 -0.47 -9.47 11.37
CA GLU A 233 0.56 -9.63 12.39
C GLU A 233 0.42 -10.98 13.10
N GLY A 234 1.52 -11.71 13.20
CA GLY A 234 1.48 -13.10 13.66
C GLY A 234 2.75 -13.88 13.36
N THR A 235 2.73 -15.16 13.73
CA THR A 235 3.84 -16.08 13.54
C THR A 235 3.48 -17.10 12.48
N VAL A 236 4.39 -17.31 11.53
CA VAL A 236 4.31 -18.38 10.54
C VAL A 236 5.33 -19.47 10.87
N SER A 237 4.92 -20.73 10.76
CA SER A 237 5.80 -21.90 10.91
C SER A 237 5.59 -22.88 9.77
N VAL A 238 6.59 -23.73 9.53
CA VAL A 238 6.53 -24.83 8.58
C VAL A 238 7.05 -26.08 9.26
N ASP A 239 6.33 -27.20 9.11
CA ASP A 239 6.74 -28.47 9.67
C ASP A 239 7.71 -29.24 8.75
N VAL A 240 8.18 -30.40 9.22
CA VAL A 240 9.10 -31.29 8.49
C VAL A 240 8.50 -31.84 7.19
N ASN A 241 7.18 -31.84 7.06
CA ASN A 241 6.47 -32.27 5.86
C ASN A 241 6.22 -31.10 4.88
N GLY A 242 6.68 -29.89 5.21
CA GLY A 242 6.49 -28.68 4.40
C GLY A 242 5.10 -28.06 4.56
N VAL A 243 4.34 -28.43 5.59
CA VAL A 243 3.02 -27.86 5.87
C VAL A 243 3.19 -26.54 6.62
N TRP A 244 2.71 -25.46 6.01
CA TRP A 244 2.74 -24.12 6.59
C TRP A 244 1.54 -23.89 7.51
N SER A 245 1.78 -23.23 8.64
CA SER A 245 0.75 -22.82 9.59
C SER A 245 0.98 -21.36 10.03
N PHE A 246 -0.11 -20.67 10.35
CA PHE A 246 -0.07 -19.28 10.79
C PHE A 246 -0.90 -19.09 12.07
N THR A 247 -0.36 -18.33 13.01
CA THR A 247 -1.03 -17.92 14.25
C THR A 247 -1.08 -16.40 14.29
N ALA A 248 -2.27 -15.85 14.11
CA ALA A 248 -2.52 -14.40 14.18
C ALA A 248 -2.40 -13.86 15.60
N LEU A 249 -1.89 -12.64 15.74
CA LEU A 249 -1.89 -11.89 17.01
C LEU A 249 -3.26 -11.27 17.31
N ASP A 250 -3.93 -10.75 16.27
CA ASP A 250 -5.28 -10.20 16.36
C ASP A 250 -6.30 -11.27 15.91
N GLN A 251 -7.53 -11.17 16.42
CA GLN A 251 -8.62 -12.10 16.15
C GLN A 251 -9.84 -11.39 15.56
N GLY A 252 -9.78 -10.08 15.28
CA GLY A 252 -10.93 -9.29 14.89
C GLY A 252 -11.82 -8.91 16.09
N VAL A 253 -12.95 -8.28 15.81
CA VAL A 253 -13.88 -7.75 16.82
C VAL A 253 -15.28 -8.34 16.64
N GLU A 254 -16.07 -8.35 17.71
CA GLU A 254 -17.48 -8.71 17.64
C GLU A 254 -18.32 -7.52 17.15
N THR A 255 -19.14 -7.74 16.12
CA THR A 255 -20.06 -6.75 15.57
C THR A 255 -21.48 -7.30 15.55
N TYR A 256 -22.44 -6.50 15.05
CA TYR A 256 -23.80 -6.99 14.80
C TYR A 256 -23.83 -8.12 13.76
N ALA A 257 -22.93 -8.08 12.77
CA ALA A 257 -22.88 -9.08 11.69
C ALA A 257 -22.14 -10.37 12.07
N GLY A 258 -21.51 -10.39 13.25
CA GLY A 258 -20.71 -11.49 13.77
C GLY A 258 -19.28 -11.05 14.04
N LYS A 259 -18.38 -12.03 14.22
CA LYS A 259 -16.97 -11.77 14.44
C LYS A 259 -16.27 -11.43 13.13
N THR A 260 -15.56 -10.31 13.10
CA THR A 260 -14.77 -9.91 11.91
C THR A 260 -13.50 -10.75 11.78
N VAL A 261 -12.90 -10.72 10.59
CA VAL A 261 -11.49 -11.10 10.43
C VAL A 261 -10.57 -10.05 11.09
N PRO A 262 -9.30 -10.38 11.38
CA PRO A 262 -8.31 -9.39 11.79
C PRO A 262 -8.20 -8.26 10.76
N PHE A 263 -8.18 -7.02 11.22
CA PHE A 263 -8.19 -5.84 10.33
C PHE A 263 -6.96 -5.80 9.42
N ASP A 264 -5.86 -6.40 9.85
CA ASP A 264 -4.59 -6.44 9.14
C ASP A 264 -4.39 -7.69 8.28
N ALA A 265 -5.37 -8.61 8.22
CA ALA A 265 -5.31 -9.85 7.45
C ALA A 265 -6.14 -9.78 6.15
N PHE A 266 -5.47 -9.79 5.00
CA PHE A 266 -6.10 -9.85 3.69
C PHE A 266 -6.33 -11.30 3.21
N VAL A 267 -5.52 -12.25 3.67
CA VAL A 267 -5.52 -13.66 3.22
C VAL A 267 -5.19 -14.60 4.36
N ASN A 268 -5.66 -15.85 4.31
CA ASN A 268 -5.19 -16.91 5.20
C ASN A 268 -3.98 -17.68 4.61
N ILE A 269 -3.41 -18.62 5.38
CA ILE A 269 -2.22 -19.39 4.96
C ILE A 269 -2.52 -20.36 3.81
N GLU A 270 -3.80 -20.68 3.59
CA GLU A 270 -4.31 -21.45 2.47
C GLU A 270 -4.47 -20.63 1.17
N GLY A 271 -4.26 -19.31 1.21
CA GLY A 271 -4.38 -18.43 0.05
C GLY A 271 -5.80 -17.97 -0.26
N GLU A 272 -6.73 -18.14 0.68
CA GLU A 272 -8.12 -17.70 0.56
C GLU A 272 -8.25 -16.25 1.02
N ALA A 273 -8.90 -15.42 0.20
CA ALA A 273 -9.10 -14.02 0.51
C ALA A 273 -10.07 -13.85 1.69
N LEU A 274 -9.63 -13.11 2.72
CA LEU A 274 -10.42 -12.79 3.92
C LEU A 274 -11.14 -11.44 3.80
N GLN A 275 -10.63 -10.55 2.96
CA GLN A 275 -11.20 -9.23 2.68
C GLN A 275 -11.30 -9.00 1.18
N HIS A 276 -12.00 -7.95 0.76
CA HIS A 276 -12.19 -7.62 -0.66
C HIS A 276 -11.08 -6.73 -1.20
N GLY A 277 -10.81 -6.82 -2.50
CA GLY A 277 -10.07 -5.78 -3.22
C GLY A 277 -10.99 -4.64 -3.65
N SER A 278 -10.44 -3.42 -3.68
CA SER A 278 -11.12 -2.23 -4.23
C SER A 278 -11.38 -2.30 -5.74
N ARG A 279 -10.77 -3.26 -6.43
CA ARG A 279 -11.00 -3.61 -7.84
C ARG A 279 -11.20 -5.10 -7.96
N ALA A 280 -11.91 -5.53 -9.01
CA ALA A 280 -12.20 -6.95 -9.24
C ALA A 280 -10.93 -7.79 -9.46
N ASP A 281 -9.87 -7.18 -9.97
CA ASP A 281 -8.56 -7.77 -10.25
C ASP A 281 -7.48 -7.44 -9.20
N LEU A 282 -7.86 -6.79 -8.09
CA LEU A 282 -7.00 -6.60 -6.92
C LEU A 282 -7.27 -7.72 -5.92
N ARG A 283 -6.29 -8.59 -5.70
CA ARG A 283 -6.43 -9.78 -4.86
C ARG A 283 -5.19 -9.99 -3.99
N PRO A 284 -5.31 -10.68 -2.84
CA PRO A 284 -4.12 -11.13 -2.14
C PRO A 284 -3.34 -12.17 -2.95
N PHE A 285 -2.15 -12.52 -2.46
CA PHE A 285 -1.40 -13.67 -2.97
C PHE A 285 -2.22 -14.95 -2.82
N ASN A 286 -2.15 -15.81 -3.84
CA ASN A 286 -2.71 -17.16 -3.72
C ASN A 286 -1.76 -18.08 -2.94
N LYS A 287 -2.17 -19.34 -2.71
CA LYS A 287 -1.41 -20.32 -1.94
C LYS A 287 0.00 -20.53 -2.48
N GLU A 288 0.13 -20.71 -3.80
CA GLU A 288 1.41 -20.99 -4.45
C GLU A 288 2.36 -19.79 -4.37
N GLU A 289 1.83 -18.57 -4.55
CA GLU A 289 2.56 -17.32 -4.41
C GLU A 289 3.04 -17.13 -2.95
N LEU A 290 2.15 -17.28 -1.96
CA LEU A 290 2.48 -17.19 -0.54
C LEU A 290 3.58 -18.19 -0.16
N GLN A 291 3.43 -19.47 -0.51
CA GLN A 291 4.42 -20.50 -0.20
C GLN A 291 5.76 -20.22 -0.88
N SER A 292 5.75 -19.72 -2.12
CA SER A 292 6.98 -19.35 -2.82
C SER A 292 7.71 -18.19 -2.12
N ILE A 293 6.97 -17.17 -1.68
CA ILE A 293 7.52 -16.00 -0.97
C ILE A 293 8.10 -16.44 0.38
N LEU A 294 7.33 -17.17 1.18
CA LEU A 294 7.71 -17.61 2.52
C LEU A 294 8.86 -18.62 2.50
N ARG A 295 8.94 -19.46 1.46
CA ARG A 295 10.08 -20.37 1.28
C ARG A 295 11.39 -19.62 1.06
N VAL A 296 11.38 -18.56 0.24
CA VAL A 296 12.55 -17.66 0.11
C VAL A 296 12.88 -17.02 1.45
N GLY A 297 11.84 -16.72 2.25
CA GLY A 297 11.95 -16.26 3.64
C GLY A 297 12.88 -17.12 4.49
N GLN A 298 12.97 -18.43 4.26
CA GLN A 298 13.85 -19.31 5.02
C GLN A 298 15.35 -19.11 4.74
N CYS A 299 15.71 -18.39 3.67
CA CYS A 299 17.09 -18.19 3.24
C CYS A 299 17.58 -16.75 3.49
N VAL A 300 16.68 -15.77 3.40
CA VAL A 300 17.06 -14.34 3.37
C VAL A 300 17.66 -13.80 4.67
N SER A 301 17.54 -14.49 5.80
CA SER A 301 18.27 -14.11 7.03
C SER A 301 19.78 -14.35 6.94
N CYS A 302 20.23 -15.23 6.04
CA CYS A 302 21.66 -15.50 5.80
C CYS A 302 22.12 -15.04 4.41
N HIS A 303 21.19 -14.89 3.48
CA HIS A 303 21.43 -14.49 2.09
C HIS A 303 20.62 -13.22 1.77
N ASP A 304 21.03 -12.08 2.33
CA ASP A 304 20.25 -10.82 2.31
C ASP A 304 20.64 -9.84 1.19
N SER A 305 21.48 -10.28 0.24
CA SER A 305 22.00 -9.49 -0.88
C SER A 305 21.63 -10.11 -2.22
N TYR A 306 21.32 -9.27 -3.20
CA TYR A 306 21.05 -9.67 -4.59
C TYR A 306 22.28 -10.29 -5.28
N GLU A 307 23.46 -9.91 -4.81
CA GLU A 307 24.74 -10.40 -5.32
C GLU A 307 25.11 -11.80 -4.79
N ASP A 308 24.33 -12.34 -3.83
CA ASP A 308 24.58 -13.65 -3.26
C ASP A 308 24.52 -14.77 -4.33
N PRO A 309 25.55 -15.63 -4.45
CA PRO A 309 25.59 -16.68 -5.45
C PRO A 309 24.40 -17.65 -5.42
N ILE A 310 23.73 -17.84 -4.29
CA ILE A 310 22.59 -18.75 -4.17
C ILE A 310 21.46 -18.35 -5.14
N TRP A 311 21.29 -17.06 -5.41
CA TRP A 311 20.20 -16.54 -6.22
C TRP A 311 20.40 -16.73 -7.73
N LYS A 312 21.62 -17.04 -8.18
CA LYS A 312 21.91 -17.23 -9.61
C LYS A 312 21.18 -18.42 -10.21
N ASN A 313 21.04 -19.49 -9.43
CA ASN A 313 20.43 -20.76 -9.86
C ASN A 313 19.20 -21.13 -9.01
N TYR A 314 18.71 -20.21 -8.17
CA TYR A 314 17.55 -20.49 -7.32
C TYR A 314 16.30 -20.69 -8.18
N SER A 315 15.59 -21.77 -7.90
CA SER A 315 14.36 -22.14 -8.60
C SER A 315 13.42 -22.90 -7.67
N LYS A 316 12.22 -23.23 -8.15
CA LYS A 316 11.27 -24.05 -7.39
C LYS A 316 11.84 -25.43 -7.04
N GLU A 317 12.78 -25.93 -7.83
CA GLU A 317 13.44 -27.23 -7.67
C GLU A 317 14.64 -27.20 -6.70
N THR A 318 15.07 -26.03 -6.21
CA THR A 318 16.23 -25.93 -5.31
C THR A 318 15.97 -26.62 -3.96
N ASN A 319 16.73 -27.66 -3.62
CA ASN A 319 16.54 -28.36 -2.34
C ASN A 319 16.84 -27.44 -1.14
N CYS A 320 15.88 -27.30 -0.22
CA CYS A 320 16.01 -26.52 0.99
C CYS A 320 16.34 -27.43 2.19
N SER A 321 17.63 -27.67 2.41
CA SER A 321 18.13 -28.55 3.48
C SER A 321 17.81 -28.08 4.92
N ARG A 322 17.25 -26.87 5.10
CA ARG A 322 16.74 -26.40 6.39
C ARG A 322 15.47 -27.12 6.82
N LEU A 323 14.60 -27.50 5.88
CA LEU A 323 13.36 -28.25 6.18
C LEU A 323 13.65 -29.69 6.57
N GLU A 324 14.72 -30.29 6.03
CA GLU A 324 15.15 -31.67 6.32
C GLU A 324 15.78 -31.84 7.71
N LYS A 325 16.11 -30.74 8.41
CA LYS A 325 16.82 -30.74 9.70
C LYS A 325 16.01 -30.19 10.88
N MET A 326 14.76 -29.79 10.65
CA MET A 326 13.80 -29.42 11.72
C MET A 326 13.06 -30.66 12.23
#